data_AF-A0A9W6U179-F1
#
_entry.id   AF-A0A9W6U179-F1
#
_cell.length_a   1.000
_cell.length_b   1.000
_cell.length_c   1.000
_cell.angle_alpha   90.00
_cell.angle_beta   90.00
_cell.angle_gamma   90.00
#
_symmetry.space_group_name_H-M   'P 1'
#
loop_
_entity.id
_entity.type
_entity.pdbx_description
1 polymer ?
#
loop_
_entity_poly.entity_id
_entity_poly.type
_entity_poly.pdbx_seq_one_letter_code
_entity_poly.pdbx_strand_id
1 'polypeptide(L)'
;MSTRCVVVGRIRRGGLRRTRLRWCNDEGVGWDSEELTGAGEAYLGLDDDAPPPPELLFEDMPIEAVGGVGRISAGTVPRDLLNDMTRSDWAPLVKQLPYDYPMEPYEPRSPSAMQEYYPRLYDGEYGPTAKALTAASTPSGAFFFFIQPTLWKDIADKSNDYFTEKIDERVEGQYNKQVAREKKHPNFKRKAREQIKTELEKTVDITARELCVFVGLLVARTIAPNKEKLEHHWKTVDEWGIPRGCFGQFMTRDRFMHLS
;
A
#
# COMPACT_ATOMS: atom_id res chain seq x y z
N MET A 1 14.96 -20.03 -64.57
CA MET A 1 14.39 -18.88 -65.29
C MET A 1 13.88 -17.85 -64.29
N SER A 2 14.29 -16.60 -64.52
CA SER A 2 13.76 -15.33 -64.00
C SER A 2 13.80 -15.00 -62.51
N THR A 3 14.91 -14.36 -62.14
CA THR A 3 15.08 -13.30 -61.13
C THR A 3 14.07 -12.15 -61.32
N ARG A 4 13.60 -11.54 -60.22
CA ARG A 4 13.38 -10.08 -60.13
C ARG A 4 13.73 -9.56 -58.73
N CYS A 5 14.83 -8.82 -58.69
CA CYS A 5 15.13 -7.77 -57.71
C CYS A 5 14.32 -6.51 -58.02
N VAL A 6 13.94 -5.74 -57.00
CA VAL A 6 13.83 -4.26 -57.00
C VAL A 6 14.14 -3.81 -55.55
N VAL A 7 15.38 -3.40 -55.26
CA VAL A 7 15.94 -2.03 -55.22
C VAL A 7 15.49 -1.16 -54.03
N VAL A 8 16.53 -0.67 -53.35
CA VAL A 8 16.66 0.18 -52.17
C VAL A 8 16.10 1.60 -52.35
N GLY A 9 15.45 2.12 -51.31
CA GLY A 9 15.12 3.55 -51.15
C GLY A 9 15.60 4.09 -49.81
N ARG A 10 16.70 4.85 -49.83
CA ARG A 10 17.36 5.53 -48.70
C ARG A 10 16.72 6.91 -48.55
N ILE A 11 16.15 7.26 -47.39
CA ILE A 11 15.71 8.64 -47.08
C ILE A 11 16.45 9.18 -45.84
N ARG A 12 16.85 10.44 -45.98
CA ARG A 12 17.93 11.15 -45.30
C ARG A 12 17.66 11.49 -43.83
N ARG A 13 18.76 11.51 -43.08
CA ARG A 13 18.94 12.13 -41.77
C ARG A 13 18.59 13.63 -41.81
N GLY A 14 17.65 14.04 -40.96
CA GLY A 14 17.49 15.43 -40.52
C GLY A 14 17.98 15.53 -39.08
N GLY A 15 19.09 16.24 -38.88
CA GLY A 15 19.73 16.37 -37.58
C GLY A 15 18.97 17.32 -36.66
N LEU A 16 18.86 16.94 -35.38
CA LEU A 16 18.63 17.89 -34.30
C LEU A 16 19.60 17.59 -33.15
N ARG A 17 20.59 18.49 -33.07
CA ARG A 17 21.46 18.89 -31.96
C ARG A 17 21.46 17.97 -30.72
N ARG A 18 22.59 17.28 -30.53
CA ARG A 18 23.06 16.76 -29.23
C ARG A 18 23.13 17.89 -28.22
N THR A 19 22.14 17.99 -27.32
CA THR A 19 22.35 18.58 -26.00
C THR A 19 22.78 17.46 -25.07
N ARG A 20 24.03 17.54 -24.62
CA ARG A 20 24.67 16.66 -23.66
C ARG A 20 24.01 16.91 -22.30
N LEU A 21 22.92 16.19 -21.98
CA LEU A 21 22.38 16.20 -20.63
C LEU A 21 23.33 15.41 -19.73
N ARG A 22 23.81 16.14 -18.73
CA ARG A 22 24.75 15.71 -17.70
C ARG A 22 24.05 14.67 -16.83
N TRP A 23 24.60 13.47 -16.81
CA TRP A 23 24.19 12.40 -15.92
C TRP A 23 24.37 12.86 -14.47
N CYS A 24 23.28 12.96 -13.72
CA CYS A 24 23.32 13.02 -12.27
C CYS A 24 23.08 11.59 -11.79
N ASN A 25 24.17 10.89 -11.47
CA ASN A 25 24.08 9.65 -10.70
C ASN A 25 23.61 10.04 -9.29
N ASP A 26 22.42 9.59 -8.90
CA ASP A 26 22.04 9.52 -7.50
C ASP A 26 21.63 8.09 -7.23
N GLU A 27 22.48 7.38 -6.50
CA GLU A 27 22.24 6.02 -6.05
C GLU A 27 21.20 6.09 -4.92
N GLY A 28 19.95 5.76 -5.23
CA GLY A 28 18.85 5.65 -4.28
C GLY A 28 19.14 4.57 -3.24
N VAL A 29 19.42 5.02 -2.02
CA VAL A 29 19.53 4.22 -0.80
C VAL A 29 18.14 3.72 -0.44
N GLY A 30 17.95 2.40 -0.42
CA GLY A 30 16.70 1.78 0.04
C GLY A 30 16.54 1.97 1.54
N TRP A 31 15.29 2.14 1.98
CA TRP A 31 14.95 2.19 3.40
C TRP A 31 13.92 1.11 3.71
N ASP A 32 14.20 0.41 4.81
CA ASP A 32 13.49 -0.73 5.35
C ASP A 32 12.06 -0.37 5.77
N SER A 33 11.17 -1.34 5.61
CA SER A 33 9.72 -1.22 5.77
C SER A 33 9.27 -1.60 7.18
N GLU A 34 9.66 -0.88 8.22
CA GLU A 34 9.22 -1.19 9.58
C GLU A 34 9.01 0.06 10.44
N GLU A 35 7.96 0.85 10.15
CA GLU A 35 7.35 1.72 11.16
C GLU A 35 5.95 2.18 10.74
N LEU A 36 4.90 1.40 11.05
CA LEU A 36 3.52 1.87 11.01
C LEU A 36 2.68 1.17 12.10
N THR A 37 2.85 1.61 13.34
CA THR A 37 1.90 1.32 14.42
C THR A 37 1.40 2.64 15.01
N GLY A 38 0.43 3.24 14.33
CA GLY A 38 -0.34 4.38 14.85
C GLY A 38 -1.66 3.86 15.40
N ALA A 39 -1.85 3.97 16.71
CA ALA A 39 -3.08 3.61 17.41
C ALA A 39 -4.26 4.47 16.93
N GLY A 40 -5.36 3.82 16.54
CA GLY A 40 -6.62 4.45 16.18
C GLY A 40 -7.60 4.47 17.35
N GLU A 41 -7.98 5.67 17.79
CA GLU A 41 -9.22 5.97 18.53
C GLU A 41 -10.17 6.72 17.57
N ALA A 42 -11.49 6.72 17.64
CA ALA A 42 -12.51 5.97 18.35
C ALA A 42 -13.76 6.01 17.44
N TYR A 43 -14.48 4.89 17.29
CA TYR A 43 -15.65 4.83 16.40
C TYR A 43 -16.90 5.37 17.11
N LEU A 44 -17.59 6.30 16.43
CA LEU A 44 -18.80 6.96 16.88
C LEU A 44 -20.04 6.05 16.76
N GLY A 45 -20.78 5.94 17.88
CA GLY A 45 -22.23 5.90 17.98
C GLY A 45 -23.04 4.99 17.05
N LEU A 46 -23.40 3.83 17.57
CA LEU A 46 -24.69 3.18 17.27
C LEU A 46 -25.34 2.82 18.61
N ASP A 47 -26.52 3.38 18.86
CA ASP A 47 -27.42 2.93 19.91
C ASP A 47 -27.95 1.54 19.49
N ASP A 48 -27.51 0.50 20.19
CA ASP A 48 -28.13 -0.82 20.16
C ASP A 48 -28.24 -1.32 21.62
N ASP A 49 -29.44 -1.19 22.19
CA ASP A 49 -29.83 -1.76 23.50
C ASP A 49 -29.89 -3.31 23.49
N ALA A 50 -29.09 -3.97 22.66
CA ALA A 50 -28.94 -5.42 22.65
C ALA A 50 -27.65 -5.79 23.41
N PRO A 51 -27.70 -6.76 24.35
CA PRO A 51 -26.49 -7.22 25.00
C PRO A 51 -25.50 -7.70 23.92
N PRO A 52 -24.21 -7.28 23.99
CA PRO A 52 -23.23 -7.67 22.98
C PRO A 52 -23.21 -9.20 22.90
N PRO A 53 -23.33 -9.78 21.68
CA PRO A 53 -23.18 -11.22 21.55
C PRO A 53 -21.80 -11.60 22.10
N PRO A 54 -21.67 -12.72 22.83
CA PRO A 54 -20.36 -13.18 23.27
C PRO A 54 -19.53 -13.49 22.03
N GLU A 55 -18.67 -12.55 21.67
CA GLU A 55 -17.57 -12.80 20.76
C GLU A 55 -16.65 -13.80 21.44
N LEU A 56 -16.19 -14.78 20.67
CA LEU A 56 -15.15 -15.77 21.01
C LEU A 56 -15.69 -17.12 21.54
N LEU A 57 -15.92 -18.03 20.60
CA LEU A 57 -16.06 -19.48 20.86
C LEU A 57 -14.67 -20.10 21.01
N PHE A 58 -13.95 -19.78 22.10
CA PHE A 58 -12.85 -20.66 22.51
C PHE A 58 -13.43 -21.84 23.30
N GLU A 59 -12.73 -22.96 23.34
CA GLU A 59 -13.07 -24.04 24.26
C GLU A 59 -13.10 -23.50 25.71
N ASP A 60 -14.05 -23.96 26.52
CA ASP A 60 -14.26 -23.41 27.87
C ASP A 60 -13.03 -23.61 28.77
N MET A 61 -12.30 -24.70 28.57
CA MET A 61 -11.11 -25.07 29.34
C MET A 61 -10.01 -23.99 29.36
N PRO A 62 -9.49 -23.49 28.22
CA PRO A 62 -8.51 -22.41 28.21
C PRO A 62 -9.07 -21.07 28.72
N ILE A 63 -10.35 -20.77 28.50
CA ILE A 63 -10.98 -19.56 29.04
C ILE A 63 -11.02 -19.64 30.58
N GLU A 64 -11.42 -20.77 31.14
CA GLU A 64 -11.44 -21.02 32.58
C GLU A 64 -10.04 -20.99 33.20
N ALA A 65 -9.04 -21.54 32.51
CA ALA A 65 -7.64 -21.51 32.95
C ALA A 65 -7.10 -20.07 33.10
N VAL A 66 -7.59 -19.14 32.28
CA VAL A 66 -7.27 -17.71 32.35
C VAL A 66 -8.14 -16.96 33.39
N GLY A 67 -9.08 -17.67 34.03
CA GLY A 67 -9.97 -17.17 35.06
C GLY A 67 -11.28 -16.58 34.52
N GLY A 68 -11.69 -17.00 33.32
CA GLY A 68 -12.97 -16.66 32.70
C GLY A 68 -12.92 -15.43 31.79
N VAL A 69 -13.94 -15.32 30.92
CA VAL A 69 -14.09 -14.21 29.96
C VAL A 69 -14.02 -12.85 30.65
N GLY A 70 -14.62 -12.71 31.84
CA GLY A 70 -14.64 -11.46 32.60
C GLY A 70 -13.25 -10.91 32.95
N ARG A 71 -12.26 -11.78 33.20
CA ARG A 71 -10.87 -11.35 33.48
C ARG A 71 -10.09 -11.01 32.21
N ILE A 72 -10.40 -11.68 31.10
CA ILE A 72 -9.83 -11.42 29.78
C ILE A 72 -10.31 -10.05 29.28
N SER A 73 -11.60 -9.78 29.35
CA SER A 73 -12.19 -8.50 28.94
C SER A 73 -11.73 -7.33 29.84
N ALA A 74 -11.42 -7.60 31.11
CA ALA A 74 -10.84 -6.61 32.02
C ALA A 74 -9.31 -6.48 31.90
N GLY A 75 -8.66 -7.18 30.96
CA GLY A 75 -7.21 -7.16 30.75
C GLY A 75 -6.39 -7.66 31.96
N THR A 76 -7.01 -8.38 32.89
CA THR A 76 -6.44 -8.75 34.19
C THR A 76 -6.10 -10.25 34.22
N VAL A 77 -5.39 -10.69 33.18
CA VAL A 77 -4.86 -12.06 33.05
C VAL A 77 -3.73 -12.27 34.07
N PRO A 78 -3.70 -13.39 34.83
CA PRO A 78 -2.66 -13.63 35.82
C PRO A 78 -1.26 -13.66 35.20
N ARG A 79 -0.37 -12.78 35.68
CA ARG A 79 1.03 -12.72 35.21
C ARG A 79 1.79 -14.02 35.44
N ASP A 80 1.46 -14.73 36.51
CA ASP A 80 2.09 -16.01 36.85
C ASP A 80 1.70 -17.11 35.86
N LEU A 81 0.46 -17.11 35.36
CA LEU A 81 0.01 -18.03 34.32
C LEU A 81 0.75 -17.78 32.99
N LEU A 82 0.90 -16.52 32.59
CA LEU A 82 1.66 -16.13 31.40
C LEU A 82 3.15 -16.49 31.53
N ASN A 83 3.72 -16.30 32.72
CA ASN A 83 5.10 -16.69 33.04
C ASN A 83 5.27 -18.21 33.06
N ASP A 84 4.28 -18.96 33.52
CA ASP A 84 4.29 -20.42 33.53
C ASP A 84 4.12 -20.97 32.11
N MET A 85 3.28 -20.36 31.27
CA MET A 85 3.17 -20.66 29.83
C MET A 85 4.45 -20.32 29.04
N THR A 86 5.26 -19.37 29.51
CA THR A 86 6.56 -19.07 28.89
C THR A 86 7.68 -19.98 29.40
N ARG A 87 7.53 -20.59 30.59
CA ARG A 87 8.51 -21.51 31.19
C ARG A 87 8.23 -22.97 30.89
N SER A 88 6.96 -23.34 30.79
CA SER A 88 6.56 -24.62 30.20
C SER A 88 6.81 -24.48 28.70
N ASP A 89 7.68 -25.33 28.18
CA ASP A 89 7.82 -25.45 26.74
C ASP A 89 6.43 -25.76 26.16
N TRP A 90 6.06 -25.07 25.08
CA TRP A 90 4.93 -25.48 24.25
C TRP A 90 5.01 -26.99 24.09
N ALA A 91 3.92 -27.71 24.40
CA ALA A 91 3.88 -29.15 24.19
C ALA A 91 4.46 -29.43 22.80
N PRO A 92 5.42 -30.37 22.66
CA PRO A 92 6.18 -30.56 21.43
C PRO A 92 5.19 -30.66 20.27
N LEU A 93 5.45 -29.94 19.16
CA LEU A 93 4.55 -29.90 17.99
C LEU A 93 4.10 -31.33 17.67
N VAL A 94 2.90 -31.68 18.12
CA VAL A 94 2.25 -32.90 17.69
C VAL A 94 1.81 -32.55 16.29
N LYS A 95 2.53 -33.05 15.30
CA LYS A 95 1.97 -33.12 13.95
C LYS A 95 0.68 -33.88 14.13
N GLN A 96 -0.46 -33.18 14.07
CA GLN A 96 -1.71 -33.87 13.90
C GLN A 96 -1.48 -34.76 12.68
N LEU A 97 -1.62 -36.07 12.89
CA LEU A 97 -1.78 -36.97 11.75
C LEU A 97 -2.86 -36.33 10.89
N PRO A 98 -2.70 -36.30 9.55
CA PRO A 98 -3.77 -35.83 8.69
C PRO A 98 -5.05 -36.47 9.22
N TYR A 99 -6.02 -35.66 9.61
CA TYR A 99 -7.32 -36.17 9.99
C TYR A 99 -7.74 -37.18 8.91
N ASP A 100 -8.38 -38.29 9.25
CA ASP A 100 -8.79 -39.26 8.20
C ASP A 100 -9.80 -38.63 7.21
N TYR A 101 -10.44 -37.52 7.62
CA TYR A 101 -11.42 -36.75 6.86
C TYR A 101 -11.01 -36.33 5.43
N PRO A 102 -9.77 -35.85 5.15
CA PRO A 102 -9.32 -35.62 3.76
C PRO A 102 -9.19 -36.87 2.88
N MET A 103 -9.22 -38.09 3.43
CA MET A 103 -9.18 -39.35 2.67
C MET A 103 -10.58 -39.94 2.42
N GLU A 104 -11.60 -39.46 3.13
CA GLU A 104 -12.99 -39.89 2.96
C GLU A 104 -13.60 -39.25 1.69
N PRO A 105 -14.45 -39.98 0.94
CA PRO A 105 -15.22 -39.40 -0.15
C PRO A 105 -16.04 -38.20 0.35
N TYR A 106 -16.02 -37.09 -0.38
CA TYR A 106 -16.81 -35.91 -0.03
C TYR A 106 -18.29 -36.27 0.10
N GLU A 107 -18.83 -36.14 1.32
CA GLU A 107 -20.27 -36.22 1.54
C GLU A 107 -20.90 -34.85 1.28
N PRO A 108 -21.83 -34.73 0.31
CA PRO A 108 -22.54 -33.49 0.07
C PRO A 108 -23.37 -33.13 1.30
N ARG A 109 -23.05 -31.98 1.90
CA ARG A 109 -23.84 -31.46 3.03
C ARG A 109 -25.25 -31.08 2.58
N SER A 110 -26.21 -31.24 3.49
CA SER A 110 -27.57 -30.78 3.24
C SER A 110 -27.57 -29.26 2.98
N PRO A 111 -28.45 -28.73 2.10
CA PRO A 111 -28.53 -27.30 1.85
C PRO A 111 -28.79 -26.47 3.12
N SER A 112 -29.42 -27.07 4.13
CA SER A 112 -29.74 -26.44 5.43
C SER A 112 -28.63 -26.60 6.47
N ALA A 113 -27.57 -27.38 6.21
CA ALA A 113 -26.50 -27.62 7.17
C ALA A 113 -25.85 -26.33 7.66
N MET A 114 -25.67 -25.32 6.79
CA MET A 114 -25.12 -24.03 7.23
C MET A 114 -26.00 -23.32 8.26
N GLN A 115 -27.33 -23.42 8.13
CA GLN A 115 -28.26 -22.81 9.11
C GLN A 115 -28.35 -23.65 10.39
N GLU A 116 -28.18 -24.97 10.29
CA GLU A 116 -28.15 -25.86 11.46
C GLU A 116 -26.89 -25.65 12.31
N TYR A 117 -25.71 -25.55 11.67
CA TYR A 117 -24.45 -25.30 12.37
C TYR A 117 -24.26 -23.81 12.75
N TYR A 118 -24.84 -22.89 11.98
CA TYR A 118 -24.75 -21.44 12.22
C TYR A 118 -26.16 -20.82 12.22
N PRO A 119 -26.97 -21.05 13.28
CA PRO A 119 -28.36 -20.60 13.35
C PRO A 119 -28.53 -19.08 13.42
N ARG A 120 -27.42 -18.33 13.55
CA ARG A 120 -27.39 -16.86 13.55
C ARG A 120 -26.81 -16.27 12.27
N LEU A 121 -26.57 -17.10 11.24
CA LEU A 121 -26.10 -16.60 9.97
C LEU A 121 -27.21 -15.75 9.33
N TYR A 122 -26.85 -14.53 8.91
CA TYR A 122 -27.77 -13.61 8.26
C TYR A 122 -28.41 -14.27 7.02
N ASP A 123 -29.74 -14.33 6.98
CA ASP A 123 -30.55 -14.96 5.93
C ASP A 123 -31.27 -13.95 5.03
N GLY A 124 -31.05 -12.65 5.25
CA GLY A 124 -31.63 -11.56 4.46
C GLY A 124 -30.96 -11.38 3.10
N GLU A 125 -31.42 -10.37 2.36
CA GLU A 125 -30.86 -10.04 1.04
C GLU A 125 -29.38 -9.69 1.16
N TYR A 126 -28.56 -10.39 0.38
CA TYR A 126 -27.12 -10.18 0.30
C TYR A 126 -26.73 -9.75 -1.10
N GLY A 127 -25.69 -8.91 -1.19
CA GLY A 127 -25.12 -8.47 -2.46
C GLY A 127 -25.03 -6.95 -2.61
N PRO A 128 -24.44 -6.49 -3.72
CA PRO A 128 -24.26 -5.07 -3.98
C PRO A 128 -25.61 -4.37 -4.18
N THR A 129 -25.78 -3.21 -3.56
CA THR A 129 -26.95 -2.34 -3.79
C THR A 129 -27.05 -1.96 -5.27
N ALA A 130 -28.27 -1.68 -5.76
CA ALA A 130 -28.51 -1.23 -7.15
C ALA A 130 -27.62 -0.05 -7.60
N LYS A 131 -27.27 0.86 -6.68
CA LYS A 131 -26.32 1.96 -6.95
C LYS A 131 -24.89 1.46 -7.17
N ALA A 132 -24.42 0.53 -6.34
CA ALA A 132 -23.11 -0.08 -6.47
C ALA A 132 -23.00 -0.89 -7.77
N LEU A 133 -24.05 -1.63 -8.13
CA LEU A 133 -24.14 -2.33 -9.41
C LEU A 133 -24.06 -1.39 -10.61
N THR A 134 -24.83 -0.30 -10.58
CA THR A 134 -24.77 0.72 -11.64
C THR A 134 -23.38 1.33 -11.76
N ALA A 135 -22.74 1.70 -10.65
CA ALA A 135 -21.40 2.25 -10.64
C ALA A 135 -20.35 1.24 -11.15
N ALA A 136 -20.50 -0.04 -10.81
CA ALA A 136 -19.62 -1.12 -11.25
C ALA A 136 -19.72 -1.47 -12.74
N SER A 137 -20.59 -0.80 -13.51
CA SER A 137 -20.60 -0.88 -14.99
C SER A 137 -19.24 -0.50 -15.60
N THR A 138 -18.41 0.25 -14.88
CA THR A 138 -17.02 0.52 -15.25
C THR A 138 -16.08 0.29 -14.06
N PRO A 139 -14.83 -0.15 -14.27
CA PRO A 139 -13.86 -0.31 -13.19
C PRO A 139 -13.61 0.98 -12.40
N SER A 140 -13.56 2.12 -13.08
CA SER A 140 -13.42 3.44 -12.45
C SER A 140 -14.67 3.83 -11.66
N GLY A 141 -15.87 3.52 -12.15
CA GLY A 141 -17.11 3.76 -11.43
C GLY A 141 -17.20 2.95 -10.13
N ALA A 142 -16.79 1.67 -10.14
CA ALA A 142 -16.65 0.87 -8.92
C ALA A 142 -15.67 1.51 -7.92
N PHE A 143 -14.53 1.99 -8.40
CA PHE A 143 -13.52 2.64 -7.56
C PHE A 143 -14.02 3.95 -6.92
N PHE A 144 -14.61 4.85 -7.73
CA PHE A 144 -15.13 6.13 -7.25
C PHE A 144 -16.44 6.02 -6.45
N PHE A 145 -17.10 4.86 -6.48
CA PHE A 145 -18.22 4.57 -5.58
C PHE A 145 -17.78 4.55 -4.12
N PHE A 146 -16.61 3.95 -3.84
CA PHE A 146 -16.04 3.91 -2.49
C PHE A 146 -15.23 5.17 -2.16
N ILE A 147 -14.43 5.66 -3.12
CA ILE A 147 -13.55 6.82 -2.90
C ILE A 147 -14.06 8.01 -3.70
N GLN A 148 -15.04 8.71 -3.13
CA GLN A 148 -15.76 9.79 -3.83
C GLN A 148 -14.84 10.96 -4.20
N PRO A 149 -15.12 11.69 -5.29
CA PRO A 149 -14.31 12.84 -5.73
C PRO A 149 -14.13 13.96 -4.69
N THR A 150 -15.07 14.12 -3.77
CA THR A 150 -14.98 15.09 -2.66
C THR A 150 -13.85 14.72 -1.71
N LEU A 151 -13.79 13.45 -1.29
CA LEU A 151 -12.72 12.94 -0.43
C LEU A 151 -11.33 13.18 -1.02
N TRP A 152 -11.15 13.00 -2.33
CA TRP A 152 -9.86 13.28 -2.98
C TRP A 152 -9.45 14.76 -2.93
N LYS A 153 -10.42 15.68 -2.99
CA LYS A 153 -10.15 17.12 -2.84
C LYS A 153 -9.76 17.43 -1.40
N ASP A 154 -10.51 16.89 -0.45
CA ASP A 154 -10.25 17.10 0.98
C ASP A 154 -8.87 16.56 1.37
N ILE A 155 -8.47 15.39 0.87
CA ILE A 155 -7.13 14.83 1.08
C ILE A 155 -6.07 15.72 0.46
N ALA A 156 -6.29 16.23 -0.75
CA ALA A 156 -5.33 17.11 -1.43
C ALA A 156 -5.14 18.41 -0.65
N ASP A 157 -6.22 19.07 -0.25
CA ASP A 157 -6.21 20.30 0.52
C ASP A 157 -5.50 20.09 1.87
N LYS A 158 -5.85 19.03 2.60
CA LYS A 158 -5.18 18.69 3.88
C LYS A 158 -3.71 18.32 3.73
N SER A 159 -3.33 17.71 2.62
CA SER A 159 -1.93 17.39 2.33
C SER A 159 -1.12 18.66 2.04
N ASN A 160 -1.73 19.64 1.37
CA ASN A 160 -1.10 20.95 1.11
C ASN A 160 -1.02 21.80 2.39
N ASP A 161 -2.06 21.79 3.23
CA ASP A 161 -2.04 22.39 4.57
C ASP A 161 -0.84 21.83 5.36
N TYR A 162 -0.76 20.50 5.46
CA TYR A 162 0.33 19.81 6.14
C TYR A 162 1.71 20.14 5.55
N PHE A 163 1.83 20.21 4.23
CA PHE A 163 3.07 20.58 3.57
C PHE A 163 3.56 21.97 3.99
N THR A 164 2.64 22.93 4.06
CA THR A 164 2.92 24.32 4.45
C THR A 164 3.29 24.41 5.92
N GLU A 165 2.54 23.74 6.80
CA GLU A 165 2.81 23.70 8.24
C GLU A 165 4.17 23.06 8.57
N LYS A 166 4.58 22.07 7.78
CA LYS A 166 5.82 21.30 7.98
C LYS A 166 7.00 21.78 7.13
N ILE A 167 6.93 22.99 6.58
CA ILE A 167 7.96 23.49 5.68
C ILE A 167 9.33 23.60 6.37
N ASP A 168 9.39 24.11 7.60
CA ASP A 168 10.66 24.30 8.32
C ASP A 168 11.31 22.95 8.70
N GLU A 169 10.53 21.96 9.12
CA GLU A 169 11.02 20.59 9.38
C GLU A 169 11.59 19.95 8.10
N ARG A 170 10.93 20.17 6.95
CA ARG A 170 11.41 19.69 5.64
C ARG A 170 12.71 20.40 5.22
N VAL A 171 12.85 21.70 5.49
CA VAL A 171 14.08 22.46 5.25
C VAL A 171 15.24 21.85 6.03
N GLU A 172 15.06 21.59 7.32
CA GLU A 172 16.09 20.96 8.15
C GLU A 172 16.43 19.55 7.66
N GLY A 173 15.42 18.74 7.34
CA GLY A 173 15.62 17.40 6.78
C GLY A 173 16.44 17.40 5.49
N GLN A 174 16.14 18.31 4.55
CA GLN A 174 16.91 18.46 3.32
C GLN A 174 18.32 19.00 3.57
N TYR A 175 18.47 19.98 4.46
CA TYR A 175 19.77 20.54 4.82
C TYR A 175 20.70 19.46 5.42
N ASN A 176 20.18 18.65 6.34
CA ASN A 176 20.94 17.56 6.95
C ASN A 176 21.37 16.50 5.92
N LYS A 177 20.49 16.15 4.96
CA LYS A 177 20.84 15.27 3.83
C LYS A 177 21.95 15.87 2.96
N GLN A 178 21.92 17.18 2.69
CA GLN A 178 22.97 17.87 1.93
C GLN A 178 24.31 17.92 2.69
N VAL A 179 24.29 18.12 4.00
CA VAL A 179 25.50 18.05 4.86
C VAL A 179 26.11 16.64 4.81
N ALA A 180 25.29 15.60 4.90
CA ALA A 180 25.75 14.23 4.77
C ALA A 180 26.36 13.95 3.38
N ARG A 181 25.79 14.55 2.32
CA ARG A 181 26.29 14.42 0.94
C ARG A 181 27.62 15.16 0.73
N GLU A 182 27.78 16.35 1.30
CA GLU A 182 29.02 17.13 1.26
C GLU A 182 30.18 16.36 1.92
N LYS A 183 29.91 15.67 3.04
CA LYS A 183 30.91 14.80 3.70
C LYS A 183 31.37 13.64 2.80
N LYS A 184 30.47 13.08 1.99
CA LYS A 184 30.78 11.95 1.07
C LYS A 184 31.38 12.40 -0.25
N HIS A 185 31.07 13.62 -0.71
CA HIS A 185 31.46 14.13 -2.01
C HIS A 185 32.07 15.53 -1.90
N PRO A 186 33.40 15.66 -1.95
CA PRO A 186 34.10 16.95 -1.75
C PRO A 186 33.75 18.05 -2.77
N ASN A 187 33.22 17.67 -3.93
CA ASN A 187 32.82 18.60 -4.99
C ASN A 187 31.37 19.08 -4.86
N PHE A 188 30.59 18.52 -3.93
CA PHE A 188 29.21 18.92 -3.70
C PHE A 188 29.18 20.10 -2.72
N LYS A 189 28.53 21.20 -3.11
CA LYS A 189 28.30 22.35 -2.23
C LYS A 189 26.86 22.34 -1.75
N ARG A 190 26.67 22.36 -0.44
CA ARG A 190 25.35 22.51 0.18
C ARG A 190 24.74 23.88 -0.15
N LYS A 191 23.41 23.90 -0.26
CA LYS A 191 22.61 25.13 -0.35
C LYS A 191 22.38 25.69 1.06
N ALA A 192 22.12 27.00 1.14
CA ALA A 192 21.68 27.62 2.38
C ALA A 192 20.22 27.24 2.67
N ARG A 193 19.84 27.22 3.95
CA ARG A 193 18.46 26.91 4.41
C ARG A 193 17.42 27.78 3.72
N GLU A 194 17.67 29.07 3.58
CA GLU A 194 16.76 30.00 2.89
C GLU A 194 16.55 29.63 1.41
N GLN A 195 17.61 29.20 0.72
CA GLN A 195 17.49 28.75 -0.67
C GLN A 195 16.66 27.47 -0.77
N ILE A 196 16.82 26.55 0.19
CA ILE A 196 16.02 25.32 0.27
C ILE A 196 14.56 25.67 0.55
N LYS A 197 14.29 26.60 1.47
CA LYS A 197 12.94 27.05 1.80
C LYS A 197 12.24 27.68 0.59
N THR A 198 12.91 28.61 -0.10
CA THR A 198 12.36 29.23 -1.32
C THR A 198 12.12 28.21 -2.44
N GLU A 199 12.92 27.15 -2.55
CA GLU A 199 12.67 26.08 -3.52
C GLU A 199 11.46 25.21 -3.13
N LEU A 200 11.26 24.95 -1.84
CA LEU A 200 10.10 24.22 -1.32
C LEU A 200 8.80 25.04 -1.46
N GLU A 201 8.83 26.35 -1.18
CA GLU A 201 7.64 27.23 -1.35
C GLU A 201 7.20 27.35 -2.82
N LYS A 202 8.09 27.06 -3.77
CA LYS A 202 7.77 27.06 -5.21
C LYS A 202 7.14 25.75 -5.68
N THR A 203 7.08 24.71 -4.86
CA THR A 203 6.46 23.45 -5.29
C THR A 203 4.98 23.65 -5.51
N VAL A 204 4.48 23.14 -6.64
CA VAL A 204 3.06 23.23 -6.97
C VAL A 204 2.24 22.38 -6.00
N ASP A 205 1.14 22.94 -5.53
CA ASP A 205 0.16 22.25 -4.69
C ASP A 205 -0.29 20.92 -5.30
N ILE A 206 -0.54 19.95 -4.44
CA ILE A 206 -1.06 18.64 -4.81
C ILE A 206 -2.51 18.80 -5.23
N THR A 207 -2.85 18.27 -6.41
CA THR A 207 -4.25 18.24 -6.88
C THR A 207 -4.88 16.86 -6.67
N ALA A 208 -6.21 16.83 -6.50
CA ALA A 208 -6.98 15.57 -6.42
C ALA A 208 -6.73 14.64 -7.63
N ARG A 209 -6.49 15.22 -8.82
CA ARG A 209 -6.16 14.44 -10.03
C ARG A 209 -4.80 13.77 -9.91
N GLU A 210 -3.80 14.46 -9.39
CA GLU A 210 -2.47 13.89 -9.17
C GLU A 210 -2.51 12.74 -8.18
N LEU A 211 -3.30 12.86 -7.10
CA LEU A 211 -3.53 11.76 -6.16
C LEU A 211 -4.16 10.54 -6.83
N CYS A 212 -5.15 10.75 -7.71
CA CYS A 212 -5.74 9.66 -8.49
C CYS A 212 -4.72 8.97 -9.39
N VAL A 213 -3.81 9.73 -10.03
CA VAL A 213 -2.72 9.17 -10.85
C VAL A 213 -1.73 8.42 -9.97
N PHE A 214 -1.34 8.98 -8.82
CA PHE A 214 -0.44 8.35 -7.86
C PHE A 214 -0.96 6.99 -7.38
N VAL A 215 -2.22 6.92 -6.95
CA VAL A 215 -2.85 5.66 -6.54
C VAL A 215 -3.00 4.70 -7.73
N GLY A 216 -3.32 5.20 -8.92
CA GLY A 216 -3.32 4.40 -10.15
C GLY A 216 -1.95 3.75 -10.44
N LEU A 217 -0.84 4.47 -10.21
CA LEU A 217 0.51 3.93 -10.35
C LEU A 217 0.84 2.87 -9.29
N LEU A 218 0.35 3.04 -8.05
CA LEU A 218 0.48 2.03 -7.00
C LEU A 218 -0.30 0.75 -7.35
N VAL A 219 -1.52 0.87 -7.86
CA VAL A 219 -2.32 -0.27 -8.32
C VAL A 219 -1.66 -0.95 -9.54
N ALA A 220 -1.10 -0.18 -10.47
CA ALA A 220 -0.36 -0.76 -11.59
C ALA A 220 0.84 -1.59 -11.11
N ARG A 221 1.53 -1.13 -10.06
CA ARG A 221 2.62 -1.87 -9.42
C ARG A 221 2.15 -3.16 -8.73
N THR A 222 0.99 -3.17 -8.10
CA THR A 222 0.49 -4.39 -7.44
C THR A 222 0.11 -5.47 -8.47
N ILE A 223 -0.41 -5.06 -9.64
CA ILE A 223 -0.79 -5.98 -10.72
C ILE A 223 0.44 -6.50 -11.48
N ALA A 224 1.40 -5.63 -11.78
CA ALA A 224 2.63 -5.97 -12.48
C ALA A 224 3.85 -5.68 -11.58
N PRO A 225 4.09 -6.50 -10.55
CA PRO A 225 5.20 -6.28 -9.65
C PRO A 225 6.51 -6.46 -10.40
N ASN A 226 7.29 -5.39 -10.52
CA ASN A 226 8.69 -5.50 -10.89
C ASN A 226 9.45 -6.06 -9.68
N LYS A 227 10.20 -7.15 -9.87
CA LYS A 227 11.03 -7.78 -8.82
C LYS A 227 12.16 -6.87 -8.33
N GLU A 228 12.42 -5.77 -9.05
CA GLU A 228 13.42 -4.75 -8.71
C GLU A 228 12.81 -3.53 -7.97
N LYS A 229 13.58 -2.45 -7.84
CA LYS A 229 13.16 -1.23 -7.14
C LYS A 229 12.03 -0.51 -7.90
N LEU A 230 11.17 0.19 -7.15
CA LEU A 230 10.08 1.03 -7.68
C LEU A 230 10.55 2.04 -8.74
N GLU A 231 11.77 2.56 -8.59
CA GLU A 231 12.38 3.53 -9.51
C GLU A 231 12.53 3.00 -10.93
N HIS A 232 12.62 1.68 -11.13
CA HIS A 232 12.80 1.09 -12.46
C HIS A 232 11.59 1.33 -13.38
N HIS A 233 10.41 1.61 -12.82
CA HIS A 233 9.24 1.99 -13.61
C HIS A 233 9.37 3.36 -14.32
N TRP A 234 10.39 4.15 -13.98
CA TRP A 234 10.74 5.41 -14.67
C TRP A 234 11.97 5.31 -15.58
N LYS A 235 12.58 4.12 -15.72
CA LYS A 235 13.71 3.94 -16.66
C LYS A 235 13.23 4.12 -18.10
N THR A 236 13.87 5.04 -18.82
CA THR A 236 13.57 5.38 -20.22
C THR A 236 14.41 4.58 -21.23
N VAL A 237 15.29 3.69 -20.75
CA VAL A 237 16.17 2.87 -21.59
C VAL A 237 15.76 1.41 -21.43
N ASP A 238 15.65 0.71 -22.55
CA ASP A 238 15.56 -0.74 -22.57
C ASP A 238 16.96 -1.27 -22.23
N GLU A 239 17.14 -1.77 -21.01
CA GLU A 239 18.37 -2.45 -20.60
C GLU A 239 18.11 -3.96 -20.69
N TRP A 240 18.66 -4.60 -21.72
CA TRP A 240 18.54 -6.03 -21.97
C TRP A 240 17.09 -6.47 -22.24
N GLY A 241 16.60 -7.49 -21.52
CA GLY A 241 15.23 -8.00 -21.61
C GLY A 241 14.21 -7.26 -20.74
N ILE A 242 14.60 -6.15 -20.10
CA ILE A 242 13.70 -5.34 -19.27
C ILE A 242 13.11 -4.23 -20.16
N PRO A 243 11.79 -4.20 -20.38
CA PRO A 243 11.16 -3.15 -21.16
C PRO A 243 11.22 -1.81 -20.42
N ARG A 244 11.30 -0.72 -21.18
CA ARG A 244 11.12 0.65 -20.71
C ARG A 244 9.95 0.79 -19.75
N GLY A 245 10.18 1.53 -18.68
CA GLY A 245 9.15 1.88 -17.72
C GLY A 245 8.14 2.89 -18.29
N CYS A 246 6.86 2.70 -18.00
CA CYS A 246 5.78 3.54 -18.50
C CYS A 246 5.35 4.66 -17.52
N PHE A 247 5.84 4.66 -16.27
CA PHE A 247 5.31 5.58 -15.25
C PHE A 247 5.61 7.05 -15.57
N GLY A 248 6.75 7.30 -16.23
CA GLY A 248 7.13 8.64 -16.69
C GLY A 248 6.15 9.29 -17.67
N GLN A 249 5.25 8.53 -18.29
CA GLN A 249 4.19 9.07 -19.16
C GLN A 249 3.06 9.73 -18.35
N PHE A 250 2.86 9.32 -17.10
CA PHE A 250 1.76 9.77 -16.25
C PHE A 250 2.22 10.76 -15.19
N MET A 251 3.39 10.53 -14.59
CA MET A 251 3.94 11.37 -13.53
C MET A 251 5.46 11.27 -13.51
N THR A 252 6.17 12.36 -13.24
CA THR A 252 7.63 12.32 -13.08
C THR A 252 7.99 11.64 -11.76
N ARG A 253 9.15 10.95 -11.72
CA ARG A 253 9.63 10.29 -10.50
C ARG A 253 9.72 11.29 -9.34
N ASP A 254 10.26 12.47 -9.59
CA ASP A 254 10.47 13.47 -8.54
C ASP A 254 9.13 14.02 -8.01
N ARG A 255 8.09 14.13 -8.85
CA ARG A 255 6.74 14.48 -8.39
C ARG A 255 6.09 13.34 -7.61
N PHE A 256 6.27 12.10 -8.03
CA PHE A 256 5.82 10.92 -7.29
C PHE A 256 6.45 10.87 -5.89
N MET A 257 7.76 11.12 -5.78
CA MET A 257 8.48 11.13 -4.50
C MET A 257 8.10 12.31 -3.59
N HIS A 258 7.51 13.37 -4.16
CA HIS A 258 6.95 14.47 -3.37
C HIS A 258 5.58 14.12 -2.79
N LEU A 259 4.83 13.23 -3.46
CA LEU A 259 3.51 12.75 -3.06
C LEU A 259 3.56 11.56 -2.09
N SER A 260 4.64 10.77 -2.11
CA SER A 260 4.90 9.62 -1.23
C SER A 260 5.39 10.05 0.15
#